data_AF-A0A661NSZ4-F1
#
_entry.id   AF-A0A661NSZ4-F1
#
_cell.length_a   1.000
_cell.length_b   1.000
_cell.length_c   1.000
_cell.angle_alpha   90.00
_cell.angle_beta   90.00
_cell.angle_gamma   90.00
#
_symmetry.space_group_name_H-M   'P 1'
#
loop_
_entity.id
_entity.type
_entity.pdbx_description
1 polymer ?
#
loop_
_entity_poly.entity_id
_entity_poly.type
_entity_poly.pdbx_seq_one_letter_code
_entity_poly.pdbx_strand_id
1 'polypeptide(L)' 'MAHLLRTALLSIALSAIVLLTSCATTKPWERGSLAQPEMAPDEDADRARLRGHYHGTREGAVGGFGGGGGGCGCN' A
#
# COMPACT_ATOMS: atom_id res chain seq x y z
N MET A 1 -39.53 13.82 -16.87
CA MET A 1 -38.86 12.59 -16.39
C MET A 1 -37.60 12.21 -17.19
N ALA A 2 -37.64 12.09 -18.52
CA ALA A 2 -36.47 11.67 -19.32
C ALA A 2 -35.22 12.58 -19.20
N HIS A 3 -35.39 13.90 -19.05
CA HIS A 3 -34.27 14.84 -18.86
C HIS A 3 -33.61 14.73 -17.47
N LEU A 4 -34.39 14.41 -16.43
CA LEU A 4 -33.89 14.17 -15.07
C LEU A 4 -33.11 12.84 -15.01
N LEU A 5 -33.59 11.81 -15.73
CA LEU A 5 -32.89 10.53 -15.83
C LEU A 5 -31.55 10.65 -16.59
N ARG A 6 -31.53 11.43 -17.69
CA ARG A 6 -30.30 11.69 -18.47
C ARG A 6 -29.26 12.47 -17.68
N THR A 7 -29.66 13.50 -16.96
CA THR A 7 -28.74 14.31 -16.14
C THR A 7 -28.17 13.51 -14.97
N ALA A 8 -29.00 12.67 -14.32
CA ALA A 8 -28.52 11.74 -13.30
C ALA A 8 -27.48 10.75 -13.85
N LEU A 9 -27.74 10.12 -15.00
CA LEU A 9 -26.80 9.19 -15.63
C LEU A 9 -25.46 9.86 -16.00
N LEU A 10 -25.50 11.10 -16.53
CA LEU A 10 -24.30 11.87 -16.83
C LEU A 10 -23.50 12.20 -15.57
N SER A 11 -24.16 12.56 -14.47
CA SER A 11 -23.49 12.86 -13.20
C SER A 11 -22.80 11.63 -12.58
N ILE A 12 -23.43 10.45 -12.68
CA ILE A 12 -22.86 9.19 -12.21
C ILE A 12 -21.64 8.80 -13.06
N ALA A 13 -21.76 8.91 -14.40
CA ALA A 13 -20.66 8.61 -15.31
C ALA A 13 -19.45 9.54 -15.06
N LEU A 14 -19.69 10.83 -14.83
CA LEU A 14 -18.63 11.79 -14.51
C LEU A 14 -17.95 11.46 -13.17
N SER A 15 -18.74 11.13 -12.15
CA SER A 15 -18.22 10.73 -10.82
C SER A 15 -17.37 9.46 -10.91
N ALA A 16 -17.78 8.49 -11.72
CA ALA A 16 -17.04 7.25 -11.93
C ALA A 16 -15.65 7.51 -12.51
N ILE A 17 -15.52 8.39 -13.52
CA ILE A 17 -14.24 8.71 -14.19
C ILE A 17 -13.22 9.31 -13.21
N VAL A 18 -13.67 10.17 -12.29
CA VAL A 18 -12.78 10.81 -11.30
C VAL A 18 -12.12 9.78 -10.38
N LEU A 19 -12.84 8.71 -10.00
CA LEU A 19 -12.34 7.69 -9.09
C LEU A 19 -11.16 6.88 -9.68
N LEU A 20 -11.05 6.75 -11.01
CA LEU A 20 -9.94 6.03 -11.65
C LEU A 20 -8.60 6.77 -11.59
N THR A 21 -8.60 8.06 -11.21
CA THR A 21 -7.37 8.89 -11.20
C THR A 21 -6.53 8.78 -9.92
N SER A 22 -6.96 7.96 -8.95
CA SER A 22 -6.32 7.85 -7.63
C SER A 22 -5.06 6.98 -7.59
N CYS A 23 -4.71 6.27 -8.66
CA CYS A 23 -3.52 5.41 -8.71
C CYS A 23 -2.30 6.20 -9.24
N ALA A 24 -1.59 6.88 -8.33
CA ALA A 24 -0.32 7.53 -8.66
C ALA A 24 0.86 6.54 -8.54
N THR A 25 1.60 6.33 -9.63
CA THR A 25 2.89 5.61 -9.57
C THR A 25 3.92 6.49 -8.88
N THR A 26 4.51 6.00 -7.79
CA THR A 26 5.62 6.67 -7.09
C THR A 26 6.94 6.06 -7.54
N LYS A 27 7.95 6.91 -7.73
CA LYS A 27 9.27 6.43 -8.13
C LYS A 27 9.96 5.80 -6.93
N PRO A 28 10.82 4.77 -7.11
CA PRO A 28 11.39 4.04 -5.99
C PRO A 28 12.13 4.88 -4.93
N TRP A 29 12.72 6.01 -5.34
CA TRP A 29 13.45 6.95 -4.47
C TRP A 29 12.54 7.93 -3.73
N GLU A 30 11.31 8.17 -4.20
CA GLU A 30 10.34 9.03 -3.51
C GLU A 30 9.82 8.37 -2.22
N ARG A 31 9.95 7.05 -2.12
CA ARG A 31 9.55 6.28 -0.93
C ARG A 31 10.27 6.72 0.33
N GLY A 32 11.54 7.15 0.23
CA GLY A 32 12.30 7.64 1.40
C GLY A 32 11.72 8.93 1.99
N SER A 33 11.14 9.80 1.16
CA SER A 33 10.47 11.03 1.61
C SER A 33 8.99 10.82 1.94
N LEU A 34 8.32 9.89 1.27
CA LEU A 34 6.89 9.63 1.44
C LEU A 34 6.60 8.72 2.63
N ALA A 35 7.50 7.80 2.99
CA ALA A 35 7.32 6.91 4.14
C ALA A 35 7.77 7.59 5.44
N GLN A 36 6.88 8.39 6.02
CA GLN A 36 7.12 9.01 7.33
C GLN A 36 7.30 7.94 8.43
N PRO A 37 8.17 8.19 9.44
CA PRO A 37 8.41 7.24 10.52
C PRO A 37 7.14 6.80 11.27
N GLU A 38 6.17 7.71 11.43
CA GLU A 38 4.90 7.45 12.13
C GLU A 38 3.98 6.48 11.36
N MET A 39 4.24 6.25 10.07
CA MET A 39 3.51 5.26 9.26
C MET A 39 4.15 3.87 9.32
N ALA A 40 5.19 3.68 10.15
CA ALA A 40 5.80 2.38 10.36
C ALA A 40 4.76 1.38 10.91
N PRO A 41 4.67 0.15 10.38
CA PRO A 41 3.74 -0.87 10.89
C PRO A 41 4.00 -1.29 12.33
N ASP A 42 5.21 -1.04 12.82
CA ASP A 42 5.64 -1.31 14.19
C ASP A 42 6.41 -0.10 14.71
N GLU A 43 5.98 0.44 15.84
CA GLU A 43 6.62 1.57 16.52
C GLU A 43 8.00 1.20 17.10
N ASP A 44 8.22 -0.10 17.38
CA ASP A 44 9.45 -0.62 17.96
C ASP A 44 10.18 -1.51 16.95
N ALA A 45 11.24 -0.95 16.36
CA ALA A 45 12.03 -1.63 15.35
C ALA A 45 12.76 -2.87 15.89
N ASP A 46 13.10 -2.91 17.18
CA ASP A 46 13.84 -4.04 17.76
C ASP A 46 12.90 -5.20 18.05
N ARG A 47 11.69 -4.90 18.55
CA ARG A 47 10.62 -5.89 18.66
C ARG A 47 10.21 -6.43 17.28
N ALA A 48 10.13 -5.59 16.26
CA ALA A 48 9.83 -6.01 14.89
C ALA A 48 10.87 -7.02 14.38
N ARG A 49 12.17 -6.74 14.60
CA ARG A 49 13.28 -7.63 14.22
C ARG A 49 13.22 -8.97 14.96
N LEU A 50 12.99 -8.94 16.27
CA LEU A 50 12.89 -10.15 17.08
C LEU A 50 11.74 -11.04 16.60
N ARG A 51 10.57 -10.45 16.34
CA ARG A 51 9.43 -11.18 15.76
C ARG A 51 9.75 -11.76 14.40
N GLY A 52 10.36 -10.98 13.51
CA GLY A 52 10.77 -11.46 12.19
C GLY A 52 11.72 -12.66 12.26
N HIS A 53 12.69 -12.63 13.18
CA HIS A 53 13.61 -13.76 13.41
C HIS A 53 12.89 -15.01 13.92
N TYR A 54 11.99 -14.84 14.90
CA TYR A 54 11.21 -15.95 15.45
C TYR A 54 10.30 -16.58 14.40
N HIS A 55 9.53 -15.76 13.67
CA HIS A 55 8.64 -16.23 12.61
C HIS A 55 9.43 -16.92 11.50
N GLY A 56 10.54 -16.32 11.04
CA GLY A 56 11.32 -16.92 9.96
C GLY A 56 11.98 -18.25 10.33
N THR A 57 12.36 -18.43 11.59
CA THR A 57 12.88 -19.71 12.08
C THR A 57 11.79 -20.78 12.12
N ARG A 58 10.56 -20.42 12.51
CA ARG A 58 9.45 -21.38 12.62
C ARG A 58 8.83 -21.74 11.28
N GLU A 59 8.78 -20.79 10.35
CA GLU A 59 8.12 -20.94 9.06
C GLU A 59 9.09 -21.39 7.95
N GLY A 60 10.40 -21.39 8.23
CA GLY A 60 11.44 -21.77 7.26
C GLY A 60 11.56 -20.76 6.10
N ALA A 61 11.07 -19.54 6.28
CA ALA A 61 11.07 -18.47 5.29
C ALA A 61 11.62 -17.19 5.91
N VAL A 62 12.59 -16.53 5.28
CA VAL A 62 13.21 -15.30 5.80
C VAL A 62 12.94 -14.15 4.85
N GLY A 63 12.19 -13.13 5.31
CA GLY A 63 11.87 -11.93 4.52
C GLY A 63 10.37 -11.66 4.41
N GLY A 64 10.01 -10.43 4.04
CA GLY A 64 8.61 -10.00 3.87
C GLY A 64 8.08 -9.01 4.92
N PHE A 65 8.79 -8.82 6.04
CA PHE A 65 8.38 -7.95 7.15
C PHE A 65 8.76 -6.46 6.99
N GLY A 66 9.07 -5.98 5.77
CA GLY A 66 9.49 -4.59 5.53
C GLY A 66 8.87 -3.98 4.27
N GLY A 67 8.34 -2.76 4.38
CA GLY A 67 7.59 -2.05 3.32
C GLY A 67 8.38 -1.57 2.10
N GLY A 68 9.58 -2.12 1.84
CA GLY A 68 10.53 -1.60 0.84
C GLY A 68 10.73 -2.44 -0.43
N GLY A 69 10.24 -3.67 -0.51
CA GLY A 69 10.47 -4.50 -1.70
C GLY A 69 10.00 -5.93 -1.52
N GLY A 70 9.39 -6.49 -2.57
CA GLY A 70 8.75 -7.80 -2.58
C GLY A 70 9.63 -8.92 -2.04
N GLY A 71 9.05 -9.71 -1.14
CA GLY A 71 9.69 -10.90 -0.59
C GLY A 71 9.70 -12.03 -1.61
N CYS A 72 10.84 -12.22 -2.30
CA CYS A 72 11.25 -13.53 -2.80
C CYS A 72 11.96 -14.36 -1.70
N GLY A 73 12.14 -13.80 -0.49
CA GLY A 73 12.61 -14.55 0.68
C GLY A 73 14.03 -15.12 0.58
N CYS A 74 14.83 -14.73 -0.42
CA CYS A 74 16.20 -15.16 -0.60
C CYS A 74 17.14 -13.99 -0.29
N ASN A 75 17.84 -14.05 0.84
CA ASN A 75 19.05 -13.28 1.11
C ASN A 75 20.24 -14.00 0.46
#